data_AF-A0A497SZ89-F1
#
_entry.id   AF-A0A497SZ89-F1
#
_cell.length_a   1.000
_cell.length_b   1.000
_cell.length_c   1.000
_cell.angle_alpha   90.00
_cell.angle_beta   90.00
_cell.angle_gamma   90.00
#
_symmetry.space_group_name_H-M   'P 1'
#
loop_
_entity.id
_entity.type
_entity.pdbx_description
1 polymer ?
#
loop_
_entity_poly.entity_id
_entity_poly.type
_entity_poly.pdbx_seq_one_letter_code
_entity_poly.pdbx_strand_id
1 'polypeptide(L)'
;MRVVFRRSEFGRFKKLKEKWRKPRGIHNKIRECKKGIKPKIGWKKPEKEEIPRIENLNELKNLKAKEIIISSAVGKKKRLEIEKYCKENNIKILNVRKLDKKKTRG
;
A
#
# COMPACT_ATOMS: atom_id res chain seq x y z
N MET A 1 -9.74 -9.76 11.22
CA MET A 1 -10.20 -10.41 9.96
C MET A 1 -10.08 -9.43 8.80
N ARG A 2 -9.50 -9.83 7.64
CA ARG A 2 -9.44 -8.98 6.44
C ARG A 2 -10.61 -9.33 5.52
N VAL A 3 -11.60 -8.47 5.47
CA VAL A 3 -12.73 -8.63 4.53
C VAL A 3 -12.30 -8.17 3.14
N VAL A 4 -12.48 -9.06 2.15
CA VAL A 4 -12.18 -8.75 0.75
C VAL A 4 -13.49 -8.42 0.04
N PHE A 5 -13.57 -7.22 -0.53
CA PHE A 5 -14.75 -6.77 -1.26
C PHE A 5 -14.57 -7.01 -2.76
N ARG A 6 -15.16 -8.10 -3.26
CA ARG A 6 -15.11 -8.50 -4.68
C ARG A 6 -16.28 -7.92 -5.47
N ARG A 7 -16.08 -7.70 -6.77
CA ARG A 7 -17.16 -7.30 -7.69
C ARG A 7 -18.23 -8.40 -7.76
N SER A 8 -19.49 -8.04 -8.03
CA SER A 8 -20.51 -9.02 -8.36
C SER A 8 -20.08 -9.86 -9.58
N GLU A 9 -20.30 -11.17 -9.53
CA GLU A 9 -19.87 -12.13 -10.56
C GLU A 9 -18.36 -12.12 -10.86
N PHE A 10 -17.54 -11.65 -9.92
CA PHE A 10 -16.09 -11.80 -10.04
C PHE A 10 -15.71 -13.28 -10.15
N GLY A 11 -14.83 -13.61 -11.11
CA GLY A 11 -14.46 -14.99 -11.44
C GLY A 11 -15.32 -15.63 -12.53
N ARG A 12 -16.54 -15.14 -12.81
CA ARG A 12 -17.38 -15.66 -13.89
C ARG A 12 -16.93 -15.20 -15.27
N PHE A 13 -16.40 -13.98 -15.37
CA PHE A 13 -15.96 -13.40 -16.64
C PHE A 13 -14.54 -12.83 -16.51
N LYS A 14 -13.63 -13.21 -17.43
CA LYS A 14 -12.23 -12.73 -17.47
C LYS A 14 -12.10 -11.20 -17.50
N LYS A 15 -13.06 -10.51 -18.14
CA LYS A 15 -13.12 -9.04 -18.21
C LYS A 15 -13.40 -8.36 -16.86
N LEU A 16 -13.94 -9.08 -15.88
CA LEU A 16 -14.25 -8.51 -14.56
C LEU A 16 -13.04 -8.62 -13.64
N LYS A 17 -12.37 -7.48 -13.42
CA LYS A 17 -11.26 -7.36 -12.47
C LYS A 17 -11.74 -7.55 -11.02
N GLU A 18 -10.83 -7.97 -10.14
CA GLU A 18 -11.03 -8.05 -8.69
C GLU A 18 -11.04 -6.66 -8.06
N LYS A 19 -12.04 -5.85 -8.41
CA LYS A 19 -12.19 -4.48 -7.93
C LYS A 19 -13.65 -4.25 -7.57
N TRP A 20 -13.90 -3.85 -6.32
CA TRP A 20 -15.25 -3.55 -5.85
C TRP A 20 -15.95 -2.53 -6.77
N ARG A 21 -17.21 -2.80 -7.08
CA ARG A 21 -18.13 -1.85 -7.72
C ARG A 21 -19.51 -2.04 -7.09
N LYS A 22 -20.18 -0.94 -6.75
CA LYS A 22 -21.54 -0.97 -6.17
C LYS A 22 -22.48 -1.70 -7.14
N PRO A 23 -23.13 -2.82 -6.75
CA PRO A 23 -24.10 -3.49 -7.59
C PRO A 23 -25.34 -2.60 -7.77
N ARG A 24 -25.78 -2.44 -9.02
CA ARG A 24 -26.89 -1.54 -9.38
C ARG A 24 -28.19 -2.29 -9.69
N GLY A 25 -28.09 -3.44 -10.36
CA GLY A 25 -29.25 -4.21 -10.83
C GLY A 25 -30.22 -4.61 -9.72
N ILE A 26 -31.51 -4.56 -10.03
CA ILE A 26 -32.58 -4.73 -9.03
C ILE A 26 -32.55 -6.11 -8.37
N HIS A 27 -32.38 -7.15 -9.19
CA HIS A 27 -32.31 -8.56 -8.75
C HIS A 27 -30.95 -8.97 -8.16
N ASN A 28 -30.02 -8.03 -7.97
CA ASN A 28 -28.70 -8.37 -7.47
C ASN A 28 -28.73 -8.64 -5.96
N LYS A 29 -28.51 -9.90 -5.56
CA LYS A 29 -28.55 -10.33 -4.16
C LYS A 29 -27.51 -9.67 -3.25
N ILE A 30 -26.39 -9.17 -3.80
CA ILE A 30 -25.41 -8.37 -3.04
C ILE A 30 -25.96 -6.96 -2.77
N ARG A 31 -26.74 -6.39 -3.71
CA ARG A 31 -27.42 -5.09 -3.52
C ARG A 31 -28.41 -5.17 -2.37
N GLU A 32 -29.23 -6.22 -2.39
CA GLU A 32 -30.22 -6.55 -1.35
C GLU A 32 -29.60 -7.07 -0.04
N CYS A 33 -28.27 -7.20 0.03
CA CYS A 33 -27.55 -7.74 1.19
C CYS A 33 -27.97 -9.18 1.58
N LYS A 34 -28.58 -9.94 0.68
CA LYS A 34 -29.00 -11.35 0.89
C LYS A 34 -27.85 -12.34 0.69
N LYS A 35 -26.87 -12.03 -0.16
CA LYS A 35 -25.72 -12.90 -0.45
C LYS A 35 -24.46 -12.07 -0.66
N GLY A 36 -23.33 -12.54 -0.13
CA GLY A 36 -22.02 -11.89 -0.27
C GLY A 36 -21.84 -10.69 0.67
N ILE A 37 -20.72 -9.98 0.50
CA ILE A 37 -20.32 -8.89 1.40
C ILE A 37 -20.30 -7.57 0.64
N LYS A 38 -20.88 -6.53 1.24
CA LYS A 38 -20.88 -5.14 0.75
C LYS A 38 -20.08 -4.24 1.71
N PRO A 39 -19.24 -3.32 1.21
CA PRO A 39 -18.62 -2.30 2.05
C PRO A 39 -19.69 -1.49 2.79
N LYS A 40 -19.46 -1.31 4.08
CA LYS A 40 -20.25 -0.54 5.04
C LYS A 40 -19.26 0.09 6.03
N ILE A 41 -19.64 1.20 6.66
CA ILE A 41 -18.79 1.91 7.63
C ILE A 41 -18.34 1.01 8.78
N GLY A 42 -19.19 0.07 9.22
CA GLY A 42 -18.87 -0.88 10.30
C GLY A 42 -17.75 -1.88 9.98
N TRP A 43 -17.30 -1.97 8.72
CA TRP A 43 -16.12 -2.77 8.35
C TRP A 43 -14.81 -1.97 8.42
N LYS A 44 -14.86 -0.68 8.80
CA LYS A 44 -13.67 0.16 8.96
C LYS A 44 -12.76 -0.45 10.04
N LYS A 45 -11.46 -0.46 9.79
CA LYS A 45 -10.45 -0.83 10.79
C LYS A 45 -10.27 0.31 11.80
N PRO A 46 -9.79 0.03 13.03
CA PRO A 46 -9.40 1.10 13.94
C PRO A 46 -8.38 2.01 13.26
N GLU A 47 -8.43 3.28 13.64
CA GLU A 47 -7.46 4.27 13.19
C GLU A 47 -6.08 3.86 13.69
N LYS A 48 -5.12 3.80 12.77
CA LYS A 48 -3.73 3.47 13.06
C LYS A 48 -2.88 4.57 12.45
N GLU A 49 -1.81 4.94 13.14
CA GLU A 49 -0.81 5.86 12.60
C GLU A 49 -0.36 5.37 11.21
N GLU A 50 -0.59 6.21 10.20
CA GLU A 50 -0.14 5.96 8.86
C GLU A 50 1.38 6.10 8.80
N ILE A 51 2.03 5.12 8.21
CA ILE A 51 3.48 5.11 8.08
C ILE A 51 3.86 6.10 6.99
N PRO A 52 4.64 7.14 7.30
CA PRO A 52 4.89 8.21 6.36
C PRO A 52 5.69 7.73 5.16
N ARG A 53 5.27 8.21 3.98
CA ARG A 53 5.96 7.99 2.71
C ARG A 53 6.80 9.21 2.36
N ILE A 54 8.09 9.00 2.15
CA ILE A 54 9.09 10.06 2.02
C ILE A 54 9.70 10.06 0.64
N GLU A 55 9.96 11.24 0.09
CA GLU A 55 10.61 11.44 -1.21
C GLU A 55 12.00 12.07 -1.08
N ASN A 56 12.24 12.86 -0.02
CA ASN A 56 13.44 13.66 0.14
C ASN A 56 14.00 13.64 1.58
N LEU A 57 15.27 14.05 1.73
CA LEU A 57 15.93 14.17 3.03
C LEU A 57 15.33 15.26 3.94
N ASN A 58 14.79 16.34 3.36
CA ASN A 58 14.21 17.42 4.17
C ASN A 58 12.94 16.99 4.90
N GLU A 59 12.16 16.09 4.30
CA GLU A 59 10.99 15.48 4.95
C GLU A 59 11.40 14.60 6.14
N LEU A 60 12.55 13.92 6.05
CA LEU A 60 13.11 13.12 7.15
C LEU A 60 13.51 13.94 8.37
N LYS A 61 14.05 15.15 8.18
CA LYS A 61 14.53 16.00 9.28
C LYS A 61 13.42 16.44 10.23
N ASN A 62 12.21 16.62 9.72
CA ASN A 62 11.05 17.07 10.49
C ASN A 62 10.18 15.91 11.01
N LEU A 63 10.55 14.67 10.68
CA LEU A 63 9.73 13.50 10.99
C LEU A 63 10.11 12.91 12.35
N LYS A 64 9.12 12.68 13.21
CA LYS A 64 9.27 11.94 14.48
C LYS A 64 8.92 10.45 14.37
N ALA A 65 8.68 9.93 13.17
CA ALA A 65 8.24 8.55 12.99
C ALA A 65 9.40 7.55 13.08
N LYS A 66 9.18 6.44 13.78
CA LYS A 66 10.16 5.35 13.92
C LYS A 66 10.28 4.48 12.67
N GLU A 67 9.21 4.41 11.88
CA GLU A 67 9.13 3.61 10.65
C GLU A 67 8.77 4.51 9.47
N ILE A 68 9.41 4.26 8.31
CA ILE A 68 9.20 5.05 7.08
C ILE A 68 9.11 4.15 5.84
N ILE A 69 8.48 4.68 4.79
CA ILE A 69 8.45 4.09 3.45
C ILE A 69 9.11 5.07 2.47
N ILE A 70 10.12 4.61 1.72
CA ILE A 70 10.72 5.44 0.67
C ILE A 70 9.87 5.36 -0.60
N SER A 71 9.54 6.50 -1.20
CA SER A 71 8.74 6.55 -2.43
C SER A 71 9.42 5.79 -3.57
N SER A 72 8.63 5.08 -4.39
CA SER A 72 9.15 4.29 -5.52
C SER A 72 9.82 5.14 -6.60
N ALA A 73 9.49 6.43 -6.66
CA ALA A 73 10.06 7.40 -7.60
C ALA A 73 11.50 7.80 -7.25
N VAL A 74 11.94 7.58 -6.00
CA VAL A 74 13.28 7.98 -5.56
C VAL A 74 14.34 7.08 -6.20
N GLY A 75 15.23 7.72 -6.98
CA GLY A 75 16.35 7.06 -7.64
C GLY A 75 17.42 6.52 -6.67
N LYS A 76 18.32 5.67 -7.18
CA LYS A 76 19.34 4.97 -6.37
C LYS A 76 20.25 5.91 -5.57
N LYS A 77 20.68 7.02 -6.18
CA LYS A 77 21.58 7.98 -5.53
C LYS A 77 20.96 8.59 -4.26
N LYS A 78 19.79 9.20 -4.40
CA LYS A 78 19.02 9.77 -3.26
C LYS A 78 18.63 8.71 -2.24
N ARG A 79 18.32 7.48 -2.68
CA ARG A 79 18.03 6.37 -1.76
C ARG A 79 19.21 6.03 -0.84
N LEU A 80 20.43 6.01 -1.37
CA LEU A 80 21.63 5.75 -0.55
C LEU A 80 21.82 6.83 0.52
N GLU A 81 21.58 8.09 0.16
CA GLU A 81 21.67 9.21 1.09
C GLU A 81 20.61 9.09 2.20
N ILE A 82 19.36 8.77 1.83
CA ILE A 82 18.27 8.51 2.78
C ILE A 82 18.59 7.32 3.69
N GLU A 83 19.07 6.21 3.14
CA GLU A 83 19.41 5.01 3.91
C GLU A 83 20.54 5.26 4.91
N LYS A 84 21.55 6.07 4.55
CA LYS A 84 22.61 6.49 5.48
C LYS A 84 22.03 7.31 6.64
N TYR A 85 21.25 8.35 6.32
CA TYR A 85 20.61 9.20 7.34
C TYR A 85 19.70 8.38 8.28
N CYS A 86 18.94 7.42 7.74
CA CYS A 86 18.09 6.56 8.56
C CYS A 86 18.88 5.64 9.50
N LYS A 87 20.04 5.14 9.07
CA LYS A 87 20.92 4.34 9.93
C LYS A 87 21.50 5.16 11.08
N GLU A 88 21.93 6.38 10.79
CA GLU A 88 22.47 7.31 11.81
C GLU A 88 21.41 7.71 12.83
N ASN A 89 20.17 7.92 12.40
CA ASN A 89 19.06 8.36 13.26
C ASN A 89 18.20 7.20 13.80
N ASN A 90 18.61 5.93 13.63
CA ASN A 90 17.87 4.74 14.06
C ASN A 90 16.41 4.68 13.56
N ILE A 91 16.16 5.14 12.33
CA ILE A 91 14.86 5.09 11.66
C ILE A 91 14.75 3.82 10.82
N LYS A 92 13.66 3.07 10.97
CA LYS A 92 13.44 1.80 10.26
C LYS A 92 12.77 2.00 8.91
N ILE A 93 13.41 1.50 7.86
CA ILE A 93 12.85 1.52 6.49
C ILE A 93 12.10 0.21 6.22
N LEU A 94 10.83 0.30 5.81
CA LEU A 94 10.02 -0.89 5.52
C LEU A 94 10.28 -1.51 4.14
N ASN A 95 10.66 -0.70 3.16
CA ASN A 95 10.89 -1.12 1.78
C ASN A 95 12.39 -1.05 1.40
N VAL A 96 13.21 -1.77 2.17
CA VAL A 96 14.63 -1.89 1.88
C VAL A 96 14.81 -2.67 0.58
N ARG A 97 15.52 -2.09 -0.38
CA ARG A 97 15.91 -2.80 -1.60
C ARG A 97 17.25 -3.46 -1.34
N LYS A 98 17.36 -4.77 -1.61
CA LYS A 98 18.68 -5.41 -1.72
C LYS A 98 19.35 -4.84 -2.97
N LEU A 99 20.45 -4.11 -2.80
CA LEU A 99 21.24 -3.64 -3.93
C LEU A 99 22.05 -4.84 -4.44
N ASP A 100 21.65 -5.40 -5.57
CA ASP A 100 22.48 -6.37 -6.27
C ASP A 100 23.79 -5.69 -6.67
N LYS A 101 24.92 -6.25 -6.22
CA LYS A 101 26.26 -5.85 -6.68
C LYS A 101 26.26 -6.00 -8.19
N LYS A 102 26.28 -4.89 -8.94
CA LYS A 102 26.39 -4.95 -10.41
C LYS A 102 27.64 -5.75 -10.75
N LYS A 103 27.50 -6.83 -11.54
CA LYS A 103 28.61 -7.39 -12.32
C LYS A 103 29.18 -6.24 -13.15
N THR A 104 30.39 -5.80 -12.83
CA THR A 104 31.22 -5.02 -13.74
C THR A 104 31.41 -5.87 -14.98
N ARG A 105 30.83 -5.44 -16.10
CA ARG A 105 31.25 -5.93 -17.42
C ARG A 105 32.58 -5.23 -17.68
N GLY A 106 33.67 -5.97 -17.56
CA GLY A 106 34.95 -5.61 -18.16
C GLY A 106 34.88 -5.73 -19.67
#